data_AF-A0A9P8AEC7-F1
#
_entry.id   AF-A0A9P8AEC7-F1
#
_cell.length_a   1.000
_cell.length_b   1.000
_cell.length_c   1.000
_cell.angle_alpha   90.00
_cell.angle_beta   90.00
_cell.angle_gamma   90.00
#
_symmetry.space_group_name_H-M   'P 1'
#
loop_
_entity.id
_entity.type
_entity.pdbx_description
1 polymer ?
#
loop_
_entity_poly.entity_id
_entity_poly.type
_entity_poly.pdbx_seq_one_letter_code
_entity_poly.pdbx_strand_id
1 'polypeptide(L)'
;MMLLVSLAVLLVLAQLSNAQSPAWGQCGGIGWSGPTTCVSGSTCSVVNPYYSQCTPGSGTPTSTSGGSNPPPTTTTSTGPQPTGSQIRAVQDPVFHLYLQNNNGTAVLGPESSSGYFAIGSSIKLNTDSGSPLYLNANTASSTSYKALTFGATATTTNWGLEGDTIIITSPRQLNFIACKAGSSSLYSVFLQTGNDAPSGQTCTSIITLHLPCLC
;
A
#
# COMPACT_ATOMS: atom_id res chain seq x y z
N MET A 1 -3.06 -54.33 -39.01
CA MET A 1 -3.52 -52.96 -38.65
C MET A 1 -3.76 -52.83 -37.14
N MET A 2 -2.82 -53.24 -36.27
CA MET A 2 -3.03 -53.09 -34.81
C MET A 2 -1.71 -53.13 -34.01
N LEU A 3 -0.59 -52.65 -34.57
CA LEU A 3 0.70 -52.74 -33.89
C LEU A 3 1.67 -51.59 -34.19
N LEU A 4 1.15 -50.38 -34.50
CA LEU A 4 1.98 -49.20 -34.78
C LEU A 4 1.56 -47.95 -33.98
N VAL A 5 0.61 -48.05 -33.05
CA VAL A 5 0.10 -46.87 -32.31
C VAL A 5 0.64 -46.77 -30.88
N SER A 6 1.41 -47.75 -30.40
CA SER A 6 1.79 -47.86 -28.98
C SER A 6 3.21 -47.39 -28.63
N LEU A 7 4.00 -46.87 -29.58
CA LEU A 7 5.41 -46.49 -29.35
C LEU A 7 5.66 -44.96 -29.45
N ALA A 8 4.68 -44.13 -29.10
CA ALA A 8 4.81 -42.66 -29.17
C ALA A 8 4.57 -41.92 -27.84
N VAL A 9 4.28 -42.61 -26.73
CA VAL A 9 3.77 -41.94 -25.50
C VAL A 9 4.47 -42.44 -24.23
N LEU A 10 5.81 -42.54 -24.21
CA LEU A 10 6.52 -42.98 -23.00
C LEU A 10 7.88 -42.30 -22.72
N LEU A 11 8.09 -41.08 -23.23
CA LEU A 11 9.30 -40.30 -22.92
C LEU A 11 9.05 -38.80 -22.66
N VAL A 12 7.93 -38.45 -22.01
CA VAL A 12 7.67 -37.07 -21.56
C VAL A 12 7.11 -37.08 -20.14
N LEU A 13 7.93 -37.39 -19.13
CA LEU A 13 7.60 -37.17 -17.71
C LEU A 13 8.89 -37.06 -16.86
N ALA A 14 9.51 -35.89 -16.80
CA ALA A 14 10.32 -35.42 -15.66
C ALA A 14 10.87 -34.00 -15.88
N GLN A 15 9.99 -33.01 -15.89
CA GLN A 15 10.38 -31.61 -15.64
C GLN A 15 9.46 -31.10 -14.53
N LEU A 16 9.68 -31.57 -13.31
CA LEU A 16 9.11 -30.95 -12.11
C LEU A 16 9.90 -29.66 -11.86
N SER A 17 9.54 -28.60 -12.58
CA SER A 17 9.99 -27.25 -12.27
C SER A 17 9.43 -26.88 -10.89
N ASN A 18 10.24 -27.08 -9.86
CA ASN A 18 9.96 -26.50 -8.55
C ASN A 18 9.99 -24.97 -8.73
N ALA A 19 8.81 -24.37 -8.92
CA ALA A 19 8.64 -22.93 -9.06
C ALA A 19 8.79 -22.20 -7.71
N GLN A 20 9.57 -22.76 -6.79
CA GLN A 20 9.85 -22.20 -5.49
C GLN A 20 11.34 -21.89 -5.34
N SER A 21 11.63 -20.68 -4.88
CA SER A 21 12.97 -20.24 -4.56
C SER A 21 13.44 -20.94 -3.27
N PRO A 22 14.65 -21.52 -3.26
CA PRO A 22 15.17 -22.19 -2.07
C PRO A 22 15.28 -21.23 -0.89
N ALA A 23 15.40 -21.76 0.33
CA ALA A 23 15.72 -20.95 1.49
C ALA A 23 17.01 -20.16 1.20
N TRP A 24 17.01 -18.88 1.57
CA TRP A 24 18.05 -17.89 1.25
C TRP A 24 18.19 -17.53 -0.24
N GLY A 25 17.36 -18.09 -1.12
CA GLY A 25 17.30 -17.77 -2.54
C GLY A 25 16.55 -16.48 -2.84
N GLN A 26 16.76 -15.94 -4.05
CA GLN A 26 16.03 -14.76 -4.51
C GLN A 26 14.58 -15.11 -4.86
N CYS A 27 13.63 -14.38 -4.28
CA CYS A 27 12.20 -14.58 -4.47
C CYS A 27 11.49 -13.34 -5.01
N GLY A 28 12.24 -12.32 -5.43
CA GLY A 28 11.68 -11.08 -5.95
C GLY A 28 12.74 -10.03 -6.20
N GLY A 29 12.28 -8.88 -6.70
CA GLY A 29 13.11 -7.75 -7.08
C GLY A 29 12.82 -7.28 -8.50
N ILE A 30 13.08 -6.01 -8.78
CA ILE A 30 12.98 -5.42 -10.12
C ILE A 30 13.86 -6.23 -11.09
N GLY A 31 13.25 -6.74 -12.16
CA GLY A 31 13.95 -7.55 -13.17
C GLY A 31 14.11 -9.05 -12.83
N TRP A 32 13.59 -9.52 -11.69
CA TRP A 32 13.62 -10.94 -11.34
C TRP A 32 12.55 -11.74 -12.09
N SER A 33 13.00 -12.62 -13.00
CA SER A 33 12.12 -13.54 -13.75
C SER A 33 12.03 -14.94 -13.14
N GLY A 34 12.65 -15.15 -11.98
CA GLY A 34 12.69 -16.45 -11.30
C GLY A 34 11.50 -16.70 -10.38
N PRO A 35 11.54 -17.79 -9.61
CA PRO A 35 10.51 -18.13 -8.64
C PRO A 35 10.23 -16.98 -7.65
N THR A 36 8.95 -16.64 -7.44
CA THR A 36 8.55 -15.60 -6.47
C THR A 36 8.05 -16.15 -5.14
N THR A 37 7.81 -17.46 -5.10
CA THR A 37 7.36 -18.17 -3.90
C THR A 37 8.56 -18.85 -3.26
N CYS A 38 8.69 -18.80 -1.93
CA CYS A 38 9.75 -19.51 -1.22
C CYS A 38 9.37 -20.98 -0.96
N VAL A 39 10.37 -21.85 -0.82
CA VAL A 39 10.16 -23.21 -0.30
C VAL A 39 9.42 -23.18 1.03
N SER A 40 8.64 -24.22 1.29
CA SER A 40 7.86 -24.36 2.53
C SER A 40 8.74 -24.12 3.78
N GLY A 41 8.25 -23.31 4.71
CA GLY A 41 8.99 -22.90 5.91
C GLY A 41 9.87 -21.66 5.72
N SER A 42 9.86 -21.03 4.54
CA SER A 42 10.52 -19.75 4.28
C SER A 42 9.55 -18.68 3.78
N THR A 43 9.83 -17.41 4.07
CA THR A 43 9.04 -16.24 3.68
C THR A 43 9.88 -15.30 2.83
N CYS A 44 9.29 -14.72 1.77
CA CYS A 44 10.00 -13.78 0.92
C CYS A 44 10.08 -12.39 1.58
N SER A 45 11.28 -11.97 1.97
CA SER A 45 11.55 -10.68 2.59
C SER A 45 12.27 -9.77 1.61
N VAL A 46 11.77 -8.55 1.40
CA VAL A 46 12.43 -7.55 0.55
C VAL A 46 13.70 -7.07 1.24
N VAL A 47 14.85 -7.17 0.57
CA VAL A 47 16.13 -6.65 1.07
C VAL A 47 16.42 -5.29 0.44
N ASN A 48 16.18 -5.18 -0.87
CA ASN A 48 16.28 -3.94 -1.63
C ASN A 48 15.37 -4.02 -2.88
N PRO A 49 15.19 -2.92 -3.64
CA PRO A 49 14.26 -2.91 -4.78
C PRO A 49 14.54 -3.96 -5.86
N TYR A 50 15.80 -4.39 -6.01
CA TYR A 50 16.22 -5.37 -7.01
C TYR A 50 16.35 -6.80 -6.45
N TYR A 51 16.16 -6.99 -5.14
CA TYR A 51 16.41 -8.26 -4.48
C TYR A 51 15.52 -8.48 -3.25
N SER A 52 14.71 -9.53 -3.32
CA SER A 52 13.98 -10.11 -2.18
C SER A 52 14.51 -11.51 -1.91
N GLN A 53 14.67 -11.87 -0.64
CA GLN A 53 15.27 -13.13 -0.21
C GLN A 53 14.31 -13.99 0.59
N CYS A 54 14.31 -15.29 0.35
CA CYS A 54 13.62 -16.26 1.19
C CYS A 54 14.31 -16.40 2.54
N THR A 55 13.67 -16.00 3.63
CA THR A 55 14.18 -16.17 4.98
C THR A 55 13.39 -17.27 5.71
N PRO A 56 14.05 -18.24 6.38
CA PRO A 56 13.35 -19.26 7.16
C PRO A 56 12.59 -18.62 8.33
N GLY A 57 11.27 -18.84 8.38
CA GLY A 57 10.42 -18.36 9.46
C GLY A 57 10.25 -19.43 10.54
N SER A 58 10.69 -19.14 11.76
CA SER A 58 10.42 -20.00 12.93
C SER A 58 8.93 -19.90 13.30
N GLY A 59 8.09 -20.82 12.81
CA GLY A 59 6.66 -20.83 13.15
C GLY A 59 5.88 -22.00 12.55
N THR A 60 5.75 -23.05 13.36
CA THR A 60 4.77 -24.16 13.43
C THR A 60 3.77 -24.36 12.27
N PRO A 61 3.65 -25.59 11.70
CA PRO A 61 2.78 -25.87 10.58
C PRO A 61 1.31 -25.95 11.01
N THR A 62 0.42 -25.27 10.31
CA THR A 62 -1.00 -25.66 10.27
C THR A 62 -1.38 -25.85 8.81
N SER A 63 -1.44 -27.12 8.40
CA SER A 63 -2.01 -27.53 7.12
C SER A 63 -3.53 -27.33 7.15
N THR A 64 -4.06 -26.62 6.15
CA THR A 64 -5.33 -26.99 5.52
C THR A 64 -5.15 -26.86 4.01
N SER A 65 -5.43 -27.94 3.32
CA SER A 65 -5.07 -28.21 1.93
C SER A 65 -6.25 -27.90 1.00
N GLY A 66 -5.96 -27.28 -0.14
CA GLY A 66 -6.48 -27.69 -1.47
C GLY A 66 -7.90 -27.28 -1.87
N GLY A 67 -7.99 -26.24 -2.71
CA GLY A 67 -9.12 -25.98 -3.61
C GLY A 67 -8.70 -25.00 -4.70
N SER A 68 -8.41 -25.53 -5.89
CA SER A 68 -7.87 -24.84 -7.06
C SER A 68 -8.74 -23.66 -7.50
N ASN A 69 -8.22 -22.45 -7.42
CA ASN A 69 -8.54 -21.40 -8.38
C ASN A 69 -7.20 -20.86 -8.88
N PRO A 70 -7.01 -20.64 -10.21
CA PRO A 70 -5.82 -19.94 -10.69
C PRO A 70 -5.64 -18.65 -9.87
N PRO A 71 -4.39 -18.15 -9.68
CA PRO A 71 -4.23 -16.79 -9.18
C PRO A 71 -5.17 -15.94 -10.04
N PRO A 72 -6.02 -15.06 -9.48
CA PRO A 72 -6.64 -14.08 -10.33
C PRO A 72 -5.45 -13.43 -11.00
N THR A 73 -5.35 -13.62 -12.31
CA THR A 73 -4.65 -12.72 -13.19
C THR A 73 -5.17 -11.39 -12.70
N THR A 74 -4.36 -10.65 -11.93
CA THR A 74 -4.65 -9.26 -11.68
C THR A 74 -4.59 -8.71 -13.08
N THR A 75 -5.76 -8.67 -13.70
CA THR A 75 -6.06 -7.77 -14.78
C THR A 75 -5.53 -6.46 -14.25
N THR A 76 -4.37 -6.06 -14.76
CA THR A 76 -4.15 -4.68 -15.14
C THR A 76 -5.51 -4.20 -15.60
N SER A 77 -6.18 -3.41 -14.76
CA SER A 77 -7.41 -2.77 -15.16
C SER A 77 -7.00 -1.95 -16.37
N THR A 78 -7.35 -2.42 -17.56
CA THR A 78 -7.30 -1.66 -18.81
C THR A 78 -8.38 -0.57 -18.82
N GLY A 79 -8.79 -0.10 -17.63
CA GLY A 79 -9.44 1.18 -17.46
C GLY A 79 -8.38 2.28 -17.53
N PRO A 80 -8.75 3.51 -17.92
CA PRO A 80 -7.83 4.63 -17.90
C PRO A 80 -7.18 4.74 -16.52
N GLN A 81 -5.84 4.82 -16.50
CA GLN A 81 -5.07 5.08 -15.29
C GLN A 81 -5.70 6.28 -14.57
N PRO A 82 -6.11 6.17 -13.30
CA PRO A 82 -6.61 7.32 -12.56
C PRO A 82 -5.52 8.39 -12.58
N THR A 83 -5.88 9.58 -13.04
CA THR A 83 -4.93 10.70 -13.10
C THR A 83 -4.51 11.10 -11.69
N GLY A 84 -3.31 11.65 -11.50
CA GLY A 84 -2.80 12.12 -10.20
C GLY A 84 -1.81 11.18 -9.52
N SER A 85 -1.38 11.57 -8.32
CA SER A 85 -0.37 10.87 -7.52
C SER A 85 -1.01 10.26 -6.27
N GLN A 86 -0.55 9.09 -5.87
CA GLN A 86 -0.87 8.58 -4.53
C GLN A 86 -0.11 9.37 -3.47
N ILE A 87 -0.50 9.21 -2.21
CA ILE A 87 0.19 9.77 -1.05
C ILE A 87 0.33 8.63 -0.03
N ARG A 88 1.52 8.40 0.52
CA ARG A 88 1.82 7.29 1.44
C ARG A 88 2.68 7.71 2.61
N ALA A 89 2.63 6.94 3.69
CA ALA A 89 3.57 7.07 4.79
C ALA A 89 4.85 6.25 4.54
N VAL A 90 5.97 6.76 5.07
CA VAL A 90 7.32 6.18 4.87
C VAL A 90 7.95 5.73 6.19
N GLN A 91 7.17 5.68 7.27
CA GLN A 91 7.61 5.27 8.59
C GLN A 91 6.68 4.21 9.17
N ASP A 92 7.26 3.24 9.91
CA ASP A 92 6.50 2.27 10.69
C ASP A 92 5.66 2.96 11.80
N PRO A 93 4.55 2.33 12.22
CA PRO A 93 3.94 1.06 11.76
C PRO A 93 3.05 1.21 10.52
N VAL A 94 3.06 2.37 9.85
CA VAL A 94 2.19 2.69 8.72
C VAL A 94 2.94 2.75 7.40
N PHE A 95 4.17 2.21 7.35
CA PHE A 95 5.00 2.15 6.16
C PHE A 95 4.23 1.49 5.01
N HIS A 96 4.25 2.09 3.83
CA HIS A 96 3.49 1.61 2.66
C HIS A 96 1.97 1.53 2.86
N LEU A 97 1.42 2.30 3.81
CA LEU A 97 0.00 2.59 3.83
C LEU A 97 -0.28 3.91 3.09
N TYR A 98 -1.35 3.91 2.33
CA TYR A 98 -1.71 4.94 1.36
C TYR A 98 -2.94 5.70 1.80
N LEU A 99 -2.98 7.00 1.53
CA LEU A 99 -4.07 7.90 1.87
C LEU A 99 -5.33 7.59 1.07
N GLN A 100 -6.45 7.48 1.78
CA GLN A 100 -7.74 7.06 1.22
C GLN A 100 -8.89 7.79 1.90
N ASN A 101 -10.02 7.84 1.21
CA ASN A 101 -11.27 8.34 1.75
C ASN A 101 -12.09 7.18 2.32
N ASN A 102 -12.33 7.18 3.63
CA ASN A 102 -13.26 6.27 4.29
C ASN A 102 -14.44 7.07 4.83
N ASN A 103 -15.52 7.16 4.05
CA ASN A 103 -16.75 7.89 4.39
C ASN A 103 -16.50 9.33 4.87
N GLY A 104 -15.62 10.07 4.18
CA GLY A 104 -15.26 11.45 4.52
C GLY A 104 -14.10 11.58 5.51
N THR A 105 -13.64 10.48 6.11
CA THR A 105 -12.46 10.46 6.98
C THR A 105 -11.21 10.13 6.18
N ALA A 106 -10.13 10.89 6.39
CA ALA A 106 -8.84 10.56 5.82
C ALA A 106 -8.17 9.41 6.61
N VAL A 107 -7.88 8.31 5.93
CA VAL A 107 -7.24 7.13 6.52
C VAL A 107 -6.03 6.67 5.71
N LEU A 108 -5.10 5.97 6.36
CA LEU A 108 -4.07 5.17 5.72
C LEU A 108 -4.49 3.70 5.71
N GLY A 109 -4.29 3.03 4.57
CA GLY A 109 -4.61 1.62 4.38
C GLY A 109 -3.85 0.99 3.20
N PRO A 110 -4.26 -0.20 2.73
CA PRO A 110 -3.57 -0.90 1.65
C PRO A 110 -3.64 -0.16 0.31
N GLU A 111 -2.62 -0.32 -0.53
CA GLU A 111 -2.49 0.33 -1.84
C GLU A 111 -3.70 0.09 -2.76
N SER A 112 -4.29 -1.11 -2.72
CA SER A 112 -5.46 -1.49 -3.53
C SER A 112 -6.68 -0.60 -3.32
N SER A 113 -6.71 0.17 -2.24
CA SER A 113 -7.80 1.08 -1.88
C SER A 113 -7.34 2.55 -1.84
N SER A 114 -6.11 2.83 -2.27
CA SER A 114 -5.52 4.17 -2.30
C SER A 114 -6.35 5.15 -3.12
N GLY A 115 -6.40 6.40 -2.66
CA GLY A 115 -6.81 7.52 -3.51
C GLY A 115 -5.71 7.92 -4.49
N TYR A 116 -6.11 8.56 -5.59
CA TYR A 116 -5.22 9.29 -6.50
C TYR A 116 -5.56 10.77 -6.45
N PHE A 117 -4.53 11.59 -6.25
CA PHE A 117 -4.71 12.99 -5.89
C PHE A 117 -4.09 13.92 -6.93
N ALA A 118 -4.82 14.96 -7.32
CA ALA A 118 -4.24 16.15 -7.94
C ALA A 118 -3.76 17.09 -6.83
N ILE A 119 -2.49 17.46 -6.86
CA ILE A 119 -1.82 18.19 -5.77
C ILE A 119 -1.44 19.58 -6.27
N GLY A 120 -1.88 20.59 -5.53
CA GLY A 120 -1.55 22.00 -5.74
C GLY A 120 -1.81 22.76 -4.45
N SER A 121 -2.40 23.97 -4.55
CA SER A 121 -2.89 24.71 -3.37
C SER A 121 -3.99 23.96 -2.61
N SER A 122 -4.68 23.02 -3.28
CA SER A 122 -5.54 22.02 -2.66
C SER A 122 -5.11 20.62 -3.06
N ILE A 123 -5.40 19.62 -2.21
CA ILE A 123 -5.25 18.20 -2.53
C ILE A 123 -6.63 17.66 -2.88
N LYS A 124 -6.85 17.39 -4.17
CA LYS A 124 -8.11 16.92 -4.72
C LYS A 124 -8.05 15.42 -4.99
N LEU A 125 -8.92 14.64 -4.36
CA LEU A 125 -9.14 13.24 -4.68
C LEU A 125 -9.86 13.12 -6.01
N ASN A 126 -9.26 12.39 -6.94
CA ASN A 126 -9.88 12.04 -8.21
C ASN A 126 -10.79 10.83 -7.97
N THR A 127 -12.10 11.03 -8.13
CA THR A 127 -13.13 10.01 -7.93
C THR A 127 -13.87 9.73 -9.24
N ASP A 128 -14.26 8.49 -9.47
CA ASP A 128 -15.02 8.07 -10.66
C ASP A 128 -16.43 8.68 -10.73
N SER A 129 -16.96 9.18 -9.60
CA SER A 129 -18.28 9.80 -9.47
C SER A 129 -18.38 11.24 -9.98
N GLY A 130 -17.30 11.80 -10.53
CA GLY A 130 -17.25 13.14 -11.14
C GLY A 130 -17.32 14.34 -10.17
N SER A 131 -17.72 14.13 -8.91
CA SER A 131 -17.71 15.18 -7.87
C SER A 131 -16.42 15.12 -7.06
N PRO A 132 -15.51 16.11 -7.19
CA PRO A 132 -14.22 16.05 -6.51
C PRO A 132 -14.38 16.21 -5.00
N LEU A 133 -13.60 15.43 -4.25
CA LEU A 133 -13.42 15.63 -2.81
C LEU A 133 -12.05 16.23 -2.54
N TYR A 134 -11.96 17.08 -1.53
CA TYR A 134 -10.74 17.78 -1.15
C TYR A 134 -10.33 17.38 0.25
N LEU A 135 -9.03 17.14 0.42
CA LEU A 135 -8.44 16.90 1.73
C LEU A 135 -8.38 18.21 2.50
N ASN A 136 -9.01 18.25 3.66
CA ASN A 136 -9.13 19.45 4.49
C ASN A 136 -8.66 19.15 5.91
N ALA A 137 -7.90 20.07 6.50
CA ALA A 137 -7.56 20.06 7.91
C ALA A 137 -8.59 20.87 8.72
N ASN A 138 -9.12 20.29 9.79
CA ASN A 138 -9.98 21.00 10.74
C ASN A 138 -9.14 21.90 11.67
N THR A 139 -8.69 23.04 11.16
CA THR A 139 -7.87 24.01 11.88
C THR A 139 -8.62 24.78 12.96
N ALA A 140 -9.96 24.76 12.95
CA ALA A 140 -10.81 25.38 13.96
C ALA A 140 -10.78 24.65 15.31
N SER A 141 -10.33 23.38 15.35
CA SER A 141 -10.17 22.64 16.60
C SER A 141 -9.08 23.26 17.48
N SER A 142 -9.30 23.33 18.79
CA SER A 142 -8.29 23.76 19.77
C SER A 142 -7.24 22.69 20.06
N THR A 143 -7.50 21.42 19.72
CA THR A 143 -6.57 20.30 19.91
C THR A 143 -5.33 20.46 19.05
N SER A 144 -4.16 20.03 19.52
CA SER A 144 -2.95 20.12 18.68
C SER A 144 -2.90 19.09 17.55
N TYR A 145 -3.80 18.09 17.53
CA TYR A 145 -4.06 17.24 16.36
C TYR A 145 -5.30 17.76 15.59
N LYS A 146 -5.17 18.03 14.30
CA LYS A 146 -6.29 18.46 13.43
C LYS A 146 -6.77 17.27 12.60
N ALA A 147 -8.06 16.95 12.73
CA ALA A 147 -8.68 15.92 11.91
C ALA A 147 -8.59 16.27 10.42
N LEU A 148 -8.21 15.29 9.61
CA LEU A 148 -8.25 15.40 8.16
C LEU A 148 -9.53 14.76 7.61
N THR A 149 -10.23 15.48 6.75
CA THR A 149 -11.47 15.04 6.14
C THR A 149 -11.46 15.22 4.63
N PHE A 150 -12.30 14.44 3.94
CA PHE A 150 -12.61 14.61 2.52
C PHE A 150 -13.98 15.27 2.38
N GLY A 151 -14.01 16.49 1.85
CA GLY A 151 -15.23 17.27 1.64
C GLY A 151 -15.37 17.79 0.22
N ALA A 152 -16.59 18.13 -0.21
CA ALA A 152 -16.84 18.65 -1.56
C ALA A 152 -16.24 20.05 -1.82
N THR A 153 -15.76 20.73 -0.79
CA THR A 153 -15.17 22.08 -0.87
C THR A 153 -13.76 22.06 -0.30
N ALA A 154 -12.82 22.69 -0.99
CA ALA A 154 -11.46 22.93 -0.48
C ALA A 154 -11.48 24.06 0.56
N THR A 155 -11.49 23.72 1.84
CA THR A 155 -11.34 24.69 2.94
C THR A 155 -9.88 24.88 3.32
N THR A 156 -9.03 23.90 3.05
CA THR A 156 -7.56 24.03 3.14
C THR A 156 -7.01 24.32 1.75
N THR A 157 -6.51 25.55 1.55
CA THR A 157 -6.09 26.08 0.23
C THR A 157 -4.62 26.47 0.18
N ASN A 158 -3.86 26.05 1.18
CA ASN A 158 -2.43 26.31 1.34
C ASN A 158 -1.65 24.99 1.44
N TRP A 159 -2.18 23.90 0.87
CA TRP A 159 -1.39 22.70 0.64
C TRP A 159 -0.23 22.99 -0.32
N GLY A 160 0.83 22.20 -0.22
CA GLY A 160 1.98 22.29 -1.09
C GLY A 160 2.89 21.08 -0.95
N LEU A 161 4.03 21.14 -1.65
CA LEU A 161 5.07 20.13 -1.61
C LEU A 161 6.39 20.74 -1.15
N GLU A 162 7.08 20.02 -0.28
CA GLU A 162 8.51 20.20 -0.03
C GLU A 162 9.24 18.93 -0.45
N GLY A 163 9.91 18.99 -1.60
CA GLY A 163 10.36 17.77 -2.29
C GLY A 163 9.15 16.93 -2.71
N ASP A 164 9.06 15.71 -2.18
CA ASP A 164 7.93 14.80 -2.37
C ASP A 164 6.97 14.77 -1.15
N THR A 165 7.25 15.55 -0.10
CA THR A 165 6.45 15.57 1.13
C THR A 165 5.29 16.54 1.01
N ILE A 166 4.07 16.10 1.34
CA ILE A 166 2.92 17.01 1.42
C ILE A 166 3.00 17.86 2.69
N ILE A 167 2.72 19.16 2.54
CA ILE A 167 2.78 20.13 3.63
C ILE A 167 1.62 21.11 3.57
N ILE A 168 1.28 21.70 4.71
CA ILE A 168 0.64 23.02 4.76
C ILE A 168 1.76 24.06 4.71
N THR A 169 1.63 25.06 3.84
CA THR A 169 2.71 26.04 3.57
C THR A 169 2.70 27.23 4.53
N SER A 170 1.54 27.58 5.11
CA SER A 170 1.41 28.77 5.97
C SER A 170 0.33 28.59 7.07
N PRO A 171 0.71 28.46 8.35
CA PRO A 171 2.08 28.22 8.81
C PRO A 171 2.60 26.88 8.28
N ARG A 172 3.91 26.79 8.05
CA ARG A 172 4.54 25.57 7.55
C ARG A 172 4.30 24.41 8.52
N GLN A 173 3.64 23.35 8.05
CA GLN A 173 3.38 22.13 8.82
C GLN A 173 3.49 20.89 7.93
N LEU A 174 4.26 19.91 8.38
CA LEU A 174 4.52 18.63 7.69
C LEU A 174 4.39 17.42 8.61
N ASN A 175 4.13 17.67 9.90
CA ASN A 175 4.00 16.63 10.88
C ASN A 175 2.59 16.08 10.84
N PHE A 176 2.47 14.77 10.71
CA PHE A 176 1.23 14.04 10.83
C PHE A 176 1.36 13.01 11.93
N ILE A 177 0.23 12.56 12.45
CA ILE A 177 0.13 11.34 13.25
C ILE A 177 -0.94 10.46 12.64
N ALA A 178 -0.76 9.14 12.73
CA ALA A 178 -1.74 8.17 12.30
C ALA A 178 -2.19 7.35 13.51
N CYS A 179 -3.49 7.23 13.74
CA CYS A 179 -4.06 6.54 14.89
C CYS A 179 -4.88 5.35 14.43
N LYS A 180 -4.64 4.18 15.03
CA LYS A 180 -5.33 2.95 14.65
C LYS A 180 -6.82 3.08 14.93
N ALA A 181 -7.66 2.94 13.90
CA ALA A 181 -9.10 3.02 14.03
C ALA A 181 -9.66 1.68 14.56
N GLY A 182 -9.61 1.50 15.88
CA GLY A 182 -10.11 0.29 16.56
C GLY A 182 -9.43 -1.00 16.06
N SER A 183 -10.23 -2.02 15.76
CA SER A 183 -9.76 -3.33 15.24
C SER A 183 -9.50 -3.37 13.74
N SER A 184 -9.66 -2.24 13.02
CA SER A 184 -9.39 -2.19 11.59
C SER A 184 -7.88 -2.17 11.28
N SER A 185 -7.52 -2.53 10.05
CA SER A 185 -6.19 -2.32 9.49
C SER A 185 -5.95 -0.87 9.04
N LEU A 186 -6.93 0.02 9.26
CA LEU A 186 -6.88 1.42 8.85
C LEU A 186 -6.39 2.32 9.99
N TYR A 187 -5.71 3.39 9.61
CA TYR A 187 -5.26 4.42 10.54
C TYR A 187 -5.85 5.78 10.16
N SER A 188 -6.61 6.40 11.05
CA SER A 188 -7.06 7.78 10.87
C SER A 188 -5.87 8.74 10.93
N VAL A 189 -5.83 9.69 10.00
CA VAL A 189 -4.70 10.62 9.87
C VAL A 189 -5.08 11.99 10.41
N PHE A 190 -4.14 12.59 11.14
CA PHE A 190 -4.29 13.92 11.70
C PHE A 190 -3.05 14.75 11.37
N LEU A 191 -3.26 16.04 11.08
CA LEU A 191 -2.17 17.02 11.03
C LEU A 191 -1.78 17.36 12.47
N GLN A 192 -0.49 17.27 12.79
CA GLN A 192 0.01 17.50 14.14
C GLN A 192 0.64 18.89 14.25
N THR A 193 0.09 19.74 15.11
CA THR A 193 0.59 21.09 15.41
C THR A 193 1.17 21.22 16.82
N GLY A 194 1.23 20.12 17.56
CA GLY A 194 1.79 20.03 18.91
C GLY A 194 2.02 18.57 19.29
N ASN A 195 1.63 18.18 20.50
CA ASN A 195 1.97 16.86 21.06
C ASN A 195 0.75 16.04 21.51
N ASP A 196 -0.47 16.58 21.40
CA ASP A 196 -1.67 15.85 21.80
C ASP A 196 -2.03 14.80 20.74
N ALA A 197 -2.77 13.77 21.15
CA ALA A 197 -3.33 12.76 20.27
C ALA A 197 -4.77 12.42 20.70
N PRO A 198 -5.61 11.90 19.80
CA PRO A 198 -6.95 11.41 20.15
C PRO A 198 -6.92 10.41 21.32
N SER A 199 -7.74 10.66 22.34
CA SER A 199 -7.84 9.78 23.51
C SER A 199 -8.37 8.40 23.13
N GLY A 200 -7.82 7.34 23.73
CA GLY A 200 -8.30 5.97 23.55
C GLY A 200 -7.88 5.31 22.23
N GLN A 201 -6.95 5.91 21.49
CA GLN A 201 -6.36 5.33 20.29
C GLN A 201 -4.84 5.15 20.46
N THR A 202 -4.28 4.13 19.81
CA THR A 202 -2.83 3.99 19.66
C THR A 202 -2.41 4.74 18.41
N CYS A 203 -1.59 5.77 18.59
CA CYS A 203 -1.09 6.60 17.50
C CYS A 203 0.40 6.40 17.27
N THR A 204 0.83 6.66 16.05
CA THR A 204 2.24 6.70 15.69
C THR A 204 2.94 7.88 16.36
N SER A 205 4.28 7.85 16.39
CA SER A 205 5.07 9.09 16.47
C SER A 205 4.79 9.98 15.25
N ILE A 206 5.38 11.18 15.22
CA ILE A 206 5.28 12.07 14.06
C ILE A 206 5.78 11.32 12.82
N ILE A 207 4.94 11.31 11.79
CA ILE A 207 5.24 10.80 10.45
C ILE A 207 5.13 11.91 9.43
N THR A 208 5.64 11.63 8.24
CA THR A 208 5.50 12.47 7.05
C THR A 208 4.78 11.69 5.96
N LEU A 209 4.09 12.41 5.09
CA LEU A 209 3.34 11.82 3.97
C LEU A 209 3.96 12.27 2.66
N HIS A 210 4.25 11.29 1.81
CA HIS A 210 5.04 11.49 0.60
C HIS A 210 4.28 11.03 -0.63
N LEU A 211 4.55 11.67 -1.75
CA LEU A 211 4.23 11.11 -3.05
C LEU A 211 5.09 9.86 -3.25
N PRO A 212 4.59 8.81 -3.92
CA PRO A 212 5.46 7.74 -4.37
C PRO A 212 6.52 8.37 -5.27
N CYS A 213 7.80 8.11 -4.99
CA CYS A 213 8.88 8.53 -5.87
C CYS A 213 8.54 8.07 -7.29
N LEU A 214 8.52 9.00 -8.24
CA LEU A 214 8.41 8.68 -9.67
C LEU A 214 9.70 7.95 -10.04
N CYS A 215 9.64 6.62 -9.99
CA CYS A 215 10.69 5.75 -10.52
C CYS A 215 10.68 5.77 -12.05
#